data_AF-A0ABD0KLE1-F1
#
_entry.id   AF-A0ABD0KLE1-F1
#
_cell.length_a   1.000
_cell.length_b   1.000
_cell.length_c   1.000
_cell.angle_alpha   90.00
_cell.angle_beta   90.00
_cell.angle_gamma   90.00
#
_symmetry.space_group_name_H-M   'P 1'
#
loop_
_entity.id
_entity.type
_entity.pdbx_description
1 polymer ?
#
loop_
_entity_poly.entity_id
_entity_poly.type
_entity_poly.pdbx_seq_one_letter_code
_entity_poly.pdbx_strand_id
1 'polypeptide(L)'
;MRGGGCRRSLSCTEVCLLLLVLCTLTGPHLAKAGVIPTFLQEPESQTVTHHQPVTLRCAAQPQTAQIGWLFNGKRLVVGAHRGLRVEGSNLHFTHFSHGEQDGGNDGEYRCTATTDVGTVVSRPAVLSRPVLRSFPPSSDVTITAPEGGYATLPCTAPYSQPPARVEVQTPDGRLLDSSQVLIMPNDTEQINGEHLVRKENAAWQ
;
A
#
# COMPACT_ATOMS: atom_id res chain seq x y z
N MET A 1 -26.82 62.18 -50.11
CA MET A 1 -26.25 60.89 -49.66
C MET A 1 -27.20 60.23 -48.67
N ARG A 2 -27.95 59.21 -49.06
CA ARG A 2 -28.56 58.20 -48.15
C ARG A 2 -28.73 56.93 -48.97
N GLY A 3 -27.85 55.95 -48.73
CA GLY A 3 -27.86 54.66 -49.41
C GLY A 3 -29.02 53.80 -48.91
N GLY A 4 -29.90 53.39 -49.83
CA GLY A 4 -30.97 52.43 -49.56
C GLY A 4 -30.39 51.02 -49.50
N GLY A 5 -30.31 50.46 -48.29
CA GLY A 5 -29.98 49.05 -48.08
C GLY A 5 -31.13 48.16 -48.53
N CYS A 6 -30.92 47.40 -49.60
CA CYS A 6 -31.86 46.40 -50.10
C CYS A 6 -31.93 45.23 -49.11
N ARG A 7 -32.98 45.16 -48.29
CA ARG A 7 -33.24 44.01 -47.41
C ARG A 7 -33.80 42.87 -48.28
N ARG A 8 -32.95 41.92 -48.65
CA ARG A 8 -33.38 40.67 -49.29
C ARG A 8 -34.09 39.81 -48.25
N SER A 9 -35.38 39.51 -48.47
CA SER A 9 -36.09 38.50 -47.67
C SER A 9 -35.67 37.11 -48.15
N LEU A 10 -35.08 36.30 -47.28
CA LEU A 10 -34.78 34.91 -47.61
C LEU A 10 -36.09 34.13 -47.74
N SER A 11 -36.19 33.30 -48.78
CA SER A 11 -37.35 32.41 -48.98
C SER A 11 -37.30 31.25 -47.98
N CYS A 12 -38.47 30.64 -47.74
CA CYS A 12 -38.59 29.49 -46.84
C CYS A 12 -37.66 28.32 -47.22
N THR A 13 -37.34 28.18 -48.51
CA THR A 13 -36.42 27.16 -49.03
C THR A 13 -34.96 27.45 -48.66
N GLU A 14 -34.52 28.71 -48.67
CA GLU A 14 -33.17 29.08 -48.25
C GLU A 14 -32.98 28.92 -46.74
N VAL A 15 -33.99 29.25 -45.94
CA VAL A 15 -33.96 29.01 -44.50
C VAL A 15 -33.86 27.51 -44.19
N CYS A 16 -34.63 26.66 -44.89
CA CYS A 16 -34.51 25.22 -44.76
C CYS A 16 -33.12 24.69 -45.15
N LEU A 17 -32.55 25.16 -46.26
CA LEU A 17 -31.20 24.75 -46.68
C LEU A 17 -30.16 25.15 -45.64
N LEU A 18 -30.25 26.37 -45.10
CA LEU A 18 -29.33 26.85 -44.05
C LEU A 18 -29.44 26.01 -42.78
N LEU A 19 -30.65 25.65 -42.34
CA LEU A 19 -30.87 24.80 -41.16
C LEU A 19 -30.34 23.38 -41.36
N LEU A 20 -30.51 22.81 -42.55
CA LEU A 20 -29.97 21.49 -42.89
C LEU A 20 -28.44 21.51 -42.95
N VAL A 21 -27.85 22.54 -43.57
CA VAL A 21 -26.39 22.72 -43.63
C VAL A 21 -25.81 22.90 -42.23
N LEU A 22 -26.47 23.69 -41.37
CA LEU A 22 -26.11 23.84 -39.95
C LEU A 22 -26.16 22.50 -39.20
N CYS A 23 -27.20 21.69 -39.42
CA CYS A 23 -27.30 20.35 -38.81
C CYS A 23 -26.21 19.39 -39.32
N THR A 24 -25.78 19.49 -40.57
CA THR A 24 -24.69 18.66 -41.10
C THR A 24 -23.29 19.12 -40.66
N LEU A 25 -23.13 20.43 -40.38
CA LEU A 25 -21.89 21.00 -39.83
C LEU A 25 -21.73 20.63 -38.35
N THR A 26 -22.83 20.47 -37.62
CA THR A 26 -22.85 19.87 -36.29
C THR A 26 -23.01 18.35 -36.41
N GLY A 27 -21.94 17.65 -36.78
CA GLY A 27 -21.93 16.19 -36.74
C GLY A 27 -22.42 15.67 -35.37
N PRO A 28 -23.08 14.50 -35.30
CA PRO A 28 -23.56 13.97 -34.03
C PRO A 28 -22.38 13.85 -33.08
N HIS A 29 -22.38 14.68 -32.03
CA HIS A 29 -21.39 14.62 -30.98
C HIS A 29 -21.61 13.27 -30.29
N LEU A 30 -20.81 12.27 -30.68
CA LEU A 30 -20.74 10.99 -29.99
C LEU A 30 -20.32 11.31 -28.56
N ALA A 31 -21.30 11.46 -27.67
CA ALA A 31 -21.06 11.50 -26.24
C ALA A 31 -20.44 10.16 -25.90
N LYS A 32 -19.11 10.14 -25.77
CA LYS A 32 -18.36 8.95 -25.38
C LYS A 32 -18.97 8.49 -24.06
N ALA A 33 -19.58 7.30 -24.05
CA ALA A 33 -20.12 6.71 -22.83
C ALA A 33 -18.97 6.66 -21.82
N GLY A 34 -19.04 7.52 -20.81
CA GLY A 34 -17.97 7.64 -19.86
C GLY A 34 -17.92 6.39 -18.98
N VAL A 35 -16.71 5.88 -18.72
CA VAL A 35 -16.49 4.66 -17.94
C VAL A 35 -15.99 5.03 -16.55
N ILE A 36 -16.65 4.53 -15.50
CA ILE A 36 -16.18 4.65 -14.12
C ILE A 36 -14.92 3.78 -13.97
N PRO A 37 -13.82 4.31 -13.41
CA PRO A 37 -12.60 3.53 -13.31
C PRO A 37 -12.75 2.37 -12.32
N THR A 38 -12.05 1.26 -12.57
CA THR A 38 -11.94 0.13 -11.63
C THR A 38 -10.49 -0.31 -11.50
N PHE A 39 -10.05 -0.69 -10.31
CA PHE A 39 -8.68 -1.12 -10.08
C PHE A 39 -8.45 -2.55 -10.59
N LEU A 40 -7.37 -2.73 -11.34
CA LEU A 40 -6.81 -4.03 -11.72
C LEU A 40 -5.77 -4.49 -10.70
N GLN A 41 -5.07 -3.53 -10.09
CA GLN A 41 -4.13 -3.75 -9.00
C GLN A 41 -4.22 -2.59 -8.02
N GLU A 42 -4.38 -2.93 -6.75
CA GLU A 42 -4.35 -1.99 -5.63
C GLU A 42 -3.01 -2.14 -4.89
N PRO A 43 -2.52 -1.08 -4.21
CA PRO A 43 -1.29 -1.16 -3.46
C PRO A 43 -1.43 -2.04 -2.21
N GLU A 44 -0.34 -2.65 -1.79
CA GLU A 44 -0.28 -3.51 -0.61
C GLU A 44 0.58 -2.89 0.49
N SER A 45 0.16 -3.10 1.75
CA SER A 45 0.91 -2.66 2.92
C SER A 45 2.23 -3.43 3.03
N GLN A 46 3.32 -2.72 3.33
CA GLN A 46 4.65 -3.30 3.41
C GLN A 46 5.38 -2.75 4.62
N THR A 47 6.16 -3.62 5.27
CA THR A 47 7.08 -3.23 6.34
C THR A 47 8.49 -3.20 5.76
N VAL A 48 9.16 -2.05 5.80
CA VAL A 48 10.37 -1.79 5.02
C VAL A 48 11.47 -1.26 5.91
N THR A 49 12.60 -1.94 5.91
CA THR A 49 13.81 -1.52 6.64
C THR A 49 14.35 -0.20 6.09
N HIS A 50 14.98 0.59 6.96
CA HIS A 50 15.49 1.91 6.58
C HIS A 50 16.44 1.83 5.38
N HIS A 51 16.34 2.80 4.48
CA HIS A 51 17.09 2.91 3.22
C HIS A 51 16.86 1.81 2.18
N GLN A 52 16.00 0.82 2.44
CA GLN A 52 15.66 -0.18 1.43
C GLN A 52 14.69 0.39 0.38
N PRO A 53 14.78 -0.05 -0.88
CA PRO A 53 13.83 0.36 -1.91
C PRO A 53 12.48 -0.33 -1.71
N VAL A 54 11.40 0.35 -2.11
CA VAL A 54 10.04 -0.24 -2.09
C VAL A 54 9.19 0.34 -3.21
N THR A 55 8.26 -0.47 -3.73
CA THR A 55 7.30 -0.02 -4.75
C THR A 55 5.88 -0.34 -4.33
N LEU A 56 5.02 0.67 -4.35
CA LEU A 56 3.57 0.50 -4.29
C LEU A 56 3.04 0.44 -5.71
N ARG A 57 2.41 -0.68 -6.05
CA ARG A 57 1.87 -0.90 -7.39
C ARG A 57 0.42 -0.46 -7.47
N CYS A 58 0.06 0.15 -8.59
CA CYS A 58 -1.33 0.49 -8.86
C CYS A 58 -1.60 0.38 -10.37
N ALA A 59 -2.75 -0.20 -10.72
CA ALA A 59 -3.24 -0.24 -12.10
C ALA A 59 -4.75 -0.16 -12.09
N ALA A 60 -5.33 0.56 -13.05
CA ALA A 60 -6.77 0.68 -13.21
C ALA A 60 -7.18 0.64 -14.68
N GLN A 61 -8.44 0.32 -14.92
CA GLN A 61 -9.10 0.43 -16.22
C GLN A 61 -10.17 1.54 -16.19
N PRO A 62 -10.47 2.18 -17.33
CA PRO A 62 -9.75 2.07 -18.60
C PRO A 62 -8.32 2.61 -18.50
N GLN A 63 -7.41 2.20 -19.39
CA GLN A 63 -6.00 2.65 -19.38
C GLN A 63 -5.85 4.19 -19.49
N THR A 64 -6.88 4.87 -20.01
CA THR A 64 -6.95 6.33 -20.07
C THR A 64 -7.21 6.99 -18.71
N ALA A 65 -7.56 6.22 -17.68
CA ALA A 65 -7.77 6.74 -16.33
C ALA A 65 -6.46 7.32 -15.78
N GLN A 66 -6.53 8.55 -15.28
CA GLN A 66 -5.40 9.22 -14.69
C GLN A 66 -5.16 8.69 -13.28
N ILE A 67 -3.98 8.13 -13.07
CA ILE A 67 -3.55 7.62 -11.77
C ILE A 67 -2.91 8.73 -10.94
N GLY A 68 -3.36 8.86 -9.70
CA GLY A 68 -2.80 9.74 -8.69
C GLY A 68 -2.56 9.00 -7.38
N TRP A 69 -1.96 9.69 -6.42
CA TRP A 69 -1.66 9.15 -5.11
C TRP A 69 -2.07 10.12 -3.99
N LEU A 70 -2.58 9.54 -2.92
CA LEU A 70 -2.82 10.19 -1.64
C LEU A 70 -1.82 9.65 -0.62
N PHE A 71 -1.34 10.52 0.25
CA PHE A 71 -0.55 10.19 1.43
C PHE A 71 -1.22 10.82 2.65
N ASN A 72 -1.55 9.99 3.64
CA ASN A 72 -2.27 10.37 4.86
C ASN A 72 -3.52 11.22 4.56
N GLY A 73 -4.29 10.79 3.55
CA GLY A 73 -5.54 11.45 3.12
C GLY A 73 -5.37 12.72 2.28
N LYS A 74 -4.14 13.21 2.06
CA LYS A 74 -3.86 14.39 1.23
C LYS A 74 -3.24 14.00 -0.09
N ARG A 75 -3.35 14.84 -1.12
CA ARG A 75 -2.68 14.61 -2.40
C ARG A 75 -1.16 14.54 -2.19
N LEU A 76 -0.55 13.48 -2.67
CA LEU A 76 0.89 13.26 -2.55
C LEU A 76 1.66 14.33 -3.35
N VAL A 77 2.62 14.97 -2.69
CA VAL A 77 3.54 15.92 -3.33
C VAL A 77 4.88 15.21 -3.51
N VAL A 78 5.19 14.80 -4.74
CA VAL A 78 6.38 13.99 -5.07
C VAL A 78 7.68 14.61 -4.55
N GLY A 79 7.83 15.93 -4.64
CA GLY A 79 9.04 16.65 -4.18
C GLY A 79 9.16 16.83 -2.67
N ALA A 80 8.13 16.49 -1.88
CA ALA A 80 8.15 16.61 -0.43
C ALA A 80 8.77 15.38 0.28
N HIS A 81 8.92 14.27 -0.43
CA HIS A 81 9.42 13.01 0.11
C HIS A 81 10.73 12.62 -0.58
N ARG A 82 11.79 12.38 0.20
CA ARG A 82 13.11 12.01 -0.34
C ARG A 82 13.04 10.64 -1.01
N GLY A 83 13.70 10.50 -2.17
CA GLY A 83 13.81 9.22 -2.89
C GLY A 83 12.51 8.73 -3.56
N LEU A 84 11.41 9.47 -3.45
CA LEU A 84 10.13 9.10 -4.03
C LEU A 84 10.06 9.51 -5.51
N ARG A 85 9.60 8.57 -6.35
CA ARG A 85 9.40 8.73 -7.80
C ARG A 85 8.08 8.09 -8.21
N VAL A 86 7.44 8.68 -9.21
CA VAL A 86 6.28 8.09 -9.88
C VAL A 86 6.76 7.44 -11.16
N GLU A 87 6.63 6.12 -11.26
CA GLU A 87 7.07 5.31 -12.40
C GLU A 87 5.83 4.72 -13.10
N GLY A 88 5.35 5.41 -14.13
CA GLY A 88 4.05 5.11 -14.73
C GLY A 88 2.92 5.35 -13.72
N SER A 89 2.21 4.29 -13.36
CA SER A 89 1.16 4.32 -12.32
C SER A 89 1.66 3.93 -10.92
N ASN A 90 2.91 3.47 -10.81
CA ASN A 90 3.49 2.96 -9.56
C ASN A 90 4.20 4.08 -8.79
N LEU A 91 4.23 3.93 -7.47
CA LEU A 91 4.99 4.80 -6.58
C LEU A 91 6.22 4.06 -6.09
N HIS A 92 7.40 4.51 -6.52
CA HIS A 92 8.69 3.89 -6.23
C HIS A 92 9.50 4.76 -5.26
N PHE A 93 10.06 4.14 -4.23
CA PHE A 93 10.98 4.76 -3.29
C PHE A 93 12.35 4.13 -3.48
N THR A 94 13.35 4.91 -3.86
CA THR A 94 14.73 4.41 -4.02
C THR A 94 15.39 4.07 -2.68
N HIS A 95 15.00 4.78 -1.62
CA HIS A 95 15.50 4.57 -0.26
C HIS A 95 14.44 5.07 0.72
N PHE A 96 13.73 4.12 1.34
CA PHE A 96 12.67 4.38 2.30
C PHE A 96 13.23 5.02 3.58
N SER A 97 12.75 6.22 3.91
CA SER A 97 13.20 6.99 5.07
C SER A 97 12.17 6.95 6.19
N HIS A 98 12.62 6.68 7.42
CA HIS A 98 11.73 6.55 8.59
C HIS A 98 11.58 7.88 9.32
N GLY A 99 10.37 8.17 9.82
CA GLY A 99 10.13 9.30 10.71
C GLY A 99 10.19 10.70 10.05
N GLU A 100 9.56 11.69 10.69
CA GLU A 100 9.31 12.99 10.06
C GLU A 100 10.58 13.84 9.83
N GLN A 101 11.61 13.67 10.66
CA GLN A 101 12.85 14.48 10.60
C GLN A 101 13.60 14.37 9.27
N ASP A 102 13.48 13.22 8.59
CA ASP A 102 14.14 12.96 7.30
C ASP A 102 13.19 13.04 6.09
N GLY A 103 11.99 13.63 6.27
CA GLY A 103 10.95 13.60 5.24
C GLY A 103 10.34 12.21 5.09
N GLY A 104 10.00 11.61 6.24
CA GLY A 104 9.53 10.25 6.41
C GLY A 104 8.54 9.79 5.35
N ASN A 105 8.73 8.54 4.93
CA ASN A 105 7.88 7.87 3.97
C ASN A 105 6.87 6.95 4.67
N ASP A 106 6.98 6.74 5.98
CA ASP A 106 6.00 5.99 6.76
C ASP A 106 4.63 6.66 6.69
N GLY A 107 3.60 5.88 6.43
CA GLY A 107 2.23 6.35 6.44
C GLY A 107 1.33 5.56 5.50
N GLU A 108 0.12 6.09 5.37
CA GLU A 108 -0.95 5.46 4.60
C GLU A 108 -0.99 6.06 3.19
N TYR A 109 -0.78 5.22 2.19
CA TYR A 109 -0.88 5.56 0.78
C TYR A 109 -2.17 4.98 0.19
N ARG A 110 -2.83 5.76 -0.67
CA ARG A 110 -3.94 5.29 -1.50
C ARG A 110 -3.74 5.74 -2.93
N CYS A 111 -4.02 4.85 -3.87
CA CYS A 111 -4.04 5.18 -5.28
C CYS A 111 -5.40 5.77 -5.66
N THR A 112 -5.43 6.75 -6.55
CA THR A 112 -6.66 7.30 -7.13
C THR A 112 -6.67 7.04 -8.64
N ALA A 113 -7.81 6.67 -9.19
CA ALA A 113 -8.01 6.52 -10.63
C ALA A 113 -9.15 7.43 -11.07
N THR A 114 -8.89 8.32 -12.04
CA THR A 114 -9.82 9.37 -12.46
C THR A 114 -10.11 9.31 -13.95
N THR A 115 -11.38 9.35 -14.32
CA THR A 115 -11.87 9.59 -15.69
C THR A 115 -12.82 10.79 -15.69
N ASP A 116 -13.30 11.18 -16.87
CA ASP A 116 -14.28 12.28 -17.02
C ASP A 116 -15.60 12.04 -16.27
N VAL A 117 -15.89 10.79 -15.88
CA VAL A 117 -17.09 10.44 -15.12
C VAL A 117 -16.89 10.56 -13.61
N GLY A 118 -15.66 10.36 -13.13
CA GLY A 118 -15.39 10.40 -11.71
C GLY A 118 -14.06 9.77 -11.30
N THR A 119 -13.84 9.76 -9.99
CA THR A 119 -12.64 9.25 -9.34
C THR A 119 -13.00 8.13 -8.36
N VAL A 120 -12.22 7.05 -8.39
CA VAL A 120 -12.25 5.99 -7.38
C VAL A 120 -10.93 5.97 -6.59
N VAL A 121 -10.97 5.47 -5.36
CA VAL A 121 -9.83 5.43 -4.43
C VAL A 121 -9.60 3.99 -3.98
N SER A 122 -8.36 3.54 -3.96
CA SER A 122 -8.00 2.17 -3.58
C SER A 122 -8.13 1.93 -2.08
N ARG A 123 -8.04 0.66 -1.68
CA ARG A 123 -7.73 0.23 -0.32
C ARG A 123 -6.45 0.90 0.20
N PRO A 124 -6.34 1.12 1.53
CA PRO A 124 -5.13 1.67 2.13
C PRO A 124 -3.96 0.69 2.06
N ALA A 125 -2.80 1.22 1.70
CA ALA A 125 -1.51 0.56 1.83
C ALA A 125 -0.65 1.33 2.82
N VAL A 126 -0.29 0.68 3.94
CA VAL A 126 0.56 1.28 4.97
C VAL A 126 2.00 0.89 4.69
N LEU A 127 2.85 1.87 4.44
CA LEU A 127 4.30 1.70 4.55
C LEU A 127 4.72 2.01 5.98
N SER A 128 5.44 1.09 6.59
CA SER A 128 5.85 1.20 7.99
C SER A 128 7.24 0.66 8.22
N ARG A 129 7.90 1.16 9.25
CA ARG A 129 9.13 0.60 9.79
C ARG A 129 8.92 -0.72 10.53
N PRO A 130 9.91 -1.64 10.51
CA PRO A 130 9.90 -2.82 11.37
C PRO A 130 9.84 -2.44 12.84
N VAL A 131 9.04 -3.16 13.61
CA VAL A 131 8.91 -2.96 15.06
C VAL A 131 9.10 -4.29 15.76
N LEU A 132 9.96 -4.31 16.77
CA LEU A 132 10.12 -5.41 17.69
C LEU A 132 10.22 -4.84 19.11
N ARG A 133 9.23 -5.12 19.95
CA ARG A 133 9.25 -4.62 21.34
C ARG A 133 10.15 -5.44 22.25
N SER A 134 10.50 -4.97 23.43
CA SER A 134 11.18 -5.83 24.42
C SER A 134 10.27 -6.96 24.88
N PHE A 135 10.85 -8.09 25.31
CA PHE A 135 10.07 -9.12 25.99
C PHE A 135 9.36 -8.54 27.20
N PRO A 136 8.10 -8.95 27.47
CA PRO A 136 7.46 -8.59 28.72
C PRO A 136 8.31 -9.14 29.89
N PRO A 137 8.33 -8.45 31.04
CA PRO A 137 8.96 -8.99 32.24
C PRO A 137 8.40 -10.39 32.53
N SER A 138 9.29 -11.36 32.65
CA SER A 138 8.96 -12.73 33.07
C SER A 138 9.85 -13.08 34.25
N SER A 139 9.30 -13.84 35.20
CA SER A 139 10.07 -14.44 36.30
C SER A 139 10.71 -15.73 35.83
N ASP A 140 11.85 -16.10 36.43
CA ASP A 140 12.42 -17.43 36.22
C ASP A 140 11.38 -18.51 36.56
N VAL A 141 11.14 -19.42 35.61
CA VAL A 141 10.19 -20.51 35.77
C VAL A 141 10.96 -21.82 35.88
N THR A 142 10.85 -22.49 37.02
CA THR A 142 11.34 -23.86 37.18
C THR A 142 10.24 -24.84 36.77
N ILE A 143 10.56 -25.73 35.83
CA ILE A 143 9.62 -26.73 35.33
C ILE A 143 10.22 -28.11 35.60
N THR A 144 9.43 -29.00 36.20
CA THR A 144 9.82 -30.37 36.46
C THR A 144 9.14 -31.29 35.46
N ALA A 145 9.93 -32.14 34.80
CA ALA A 145 9.43 -33.17 33.89
C ALA A 145 9.98 -34.55 34.31
N PRO A 146 9.24 -35.63 34.04
CA PRO A 146 9.77 -37.00 34.17
C PRO A 146 10.99 -37.20 33.27
N GLU A 147 11.89 -38.10 33.67
CA GLU A 147 13.00 -38.52 32.81
C GLU A 147 12.48 -39.07 31.48
N GLY A 148 13.01 -38.57 30.36
CA GLY A 148 12.53 -38.88 29.01
C GLY A 148 11.16 -38.26 28.64
N GLY A 149 10.56 -37.49 29.55
CA GLY A 149 9.36 -36.71 29.30
C GLY A 149 9.64 -35.38 28.60
N TYR A 150 8.62 -34.55 28.52
CA TYR A 150 8.67 -33.19 28.00
C TYR A 150 8.22 -32.20 29.07
N ALA A 151 8.82 -31.01 29.09
CA ALA A 151 8.36 -29.88 29.88
C ALA A 151 7.75 -28.82 28.96
N THR A 152 7.00 -27.85 29.50
CA THR A 152 6.41 -26.77 28.70
C THR A 152 6.73 -25.41 29.32
N LEU A 153 7.51 -24.60 28.60
CA LEU A 153 7.88 -23.24 28.99
C LEU A 153 6.85 -22.24 28.48
N PRO A 154 6.17 -21.51 29.37
CA PRO A 154 5.36 -20.38 28.96
C PRO A 154 6.28 -19.25 28.48
N CYS A 155 6.09 -18.81 27.24
CA CYS A 155 6.79 -17.65 26.69
C CYS A 155 5.81 -16.79 25.89
N THR A 156 5.53 -15.59 26.39
CA THR A 156 4.77 -14.61 25.62
C THR A 156 5.70 -13.85 24.70
N ALA A 157 5.61 -14.15 23.41
CA ALA A 157 6.36 -13.42 22.40
C ALA A 157 5.88 -11.94 22.38
N PRO A 158 6.78 -10.97 22.56
CA PRO A 158 6.42 -9.56 22.46
C PRO A 158 6.02 -9.19 21.03
N TYR A 159 5.21 -8.14 20.92
CA TYR A 159 4.72 -7.62 19.65
C TYR A 159 5.86 -7.39 18.65
N SER A 160 5.65 -7.91 17.44
CA SER A 160 6.50 -7.73 16.28
C SER A 160 5.67 -7.46 15.04
N GLN A 161 6.13 -6.51 14.22
CA GLN A 161 5.62 -6.29 12.87
C GLN A 161 6.79 -6.17 11.90
N PRO A 162 6.93 -7.06 10.90
CA PRO A 162 6.17 -8.30 10.68
C PRO A 162 6.31 -9.33 11.83
N PRO A 163 5.56 -10.45 11.79
CA PRO A 163 5.73 -11.55 12.74
C PRO A 163 7.20 -11.95 12.91
N ALA A 164 7.63 -12.11 14.17
CA ALA A 164 9.01 -12.48 14.48
C ALA A 164 9.24 -13.99 14.31
N ARG A 165 10.50 -14.36 14.10
CA ARG A 165 10.97 -15.74 14.33
C ARG A 165 11.34 -15.88 15.80
N VAL A 166 10.91 -16.97 16.41
CA VAL A 166 11.23 -17.34 17.80
C VAL A 166 12.20 -18.52 17.76
N GLU A 167 13.26 -18.42 18.55
CA GLU A 167 14.33 -19.41 18.64
C GLU A 167 14.64 -19.69 20.11
N VAL A 168 14.89 -20.96 20.44
CA VAL A 168 15.27 -21.36 21.79
C VAL A 168 16.73 -21.78 21.78
N GLN A 169 17.50 -21.30 22.76
CA GLN A 169 18.90 -21.62 22.92
C GLN A 169 19.20 -22.10 24.34
N THR A 170 20.19 -22.98 24.50
CA THR A 170 20.71 -23.31 25.83
C THR A 170 21.50 -22.13 26.42
N PRO A 171 21.81 -22.12 27.73
CA PRO A 171 22.57 -21.05 28.37
C PRO A 171 23.96 -20.82 27.76
N ASP A 172 24.56 -21.85 27.17
CA ASP A 172 25.82 -21.78 26.40
C ASP A 172 25.65 -21.23 24.97
N GLY A 173 24.43 -20.88 24.56
CA GLY A 173 24.13 -20.23 23.27
C GLY A 173 23.86 -21.19 22.11
N ARG A 174 23.71 -22.49 22.37
CA ARG A 174 23.40 -23.47 21.32
C ARG A 174 21.91 -23.43 20.98
N LEU A 175 21.60 -23.13 19.73
CA LEU A 175 20.23 -23.16 19.22
C LEU A 175 19.68 -24.59 19.24
N LEU A 176 18.42 -24.71 19.65
CA LEU A 176 17.64 -25.94 19.55
C LEU A 176 16.90 -25.99 18.21
N ASP A 177 16.84 -27.18 17.62
CA ASP A 177 16.08 -27.43 16.40
C ASP A 177 14.69 -28.04 16.68
N SER A 178 13.90 -28.27 15.63
CA SER A 178 12.54 -28.80 15.72
C SER A 178 12.44 -30.25 16.23
N SER A 179 13.55 -30.99 16.34
CA SER A 179 13.60 -32.30 17.01
C SER A 179 13.74 -32.19 18.53
N GLN A 180 14.21 -31.04 19.01
CA GLN A 180 14.48 -30.77 20.42
C GLN A 180 13.44 -29.84 21.07
N VAL A 181 12.82 -28.94 20.28
CA VAL A 181 11.83 -27.97 20.76
C VAL A 181 10.65 -27.84 19.80
N LEU A 182 9.45 -27.68 20.36
CA LEU A 182 8.24 -27.36 19.62
C LEU A 182 7.66 -26.03 20.11
N ILE A 183 7.47 -25.10 19.18
CA ILE A 183 6.93 -23.76 19.45
C ILE A 183 5.46 -23.74 19.08
N MET A 184 4.57 -23.57 20.06
CA MET A 184 3.12 -23.51 19.83
C MET A 184 2.64 -22.06 19.64
N PRO A 185 1.63 -21.81 18.79
CA PRO A 185 1.11 -20.46 18.53
C PRO A 185 0.42 -19.76 19.74
N ASN A 186 0.21 -20.47 20.86
CA ASN A 186 -0.47 -19.97 22.07
C ASN A 186 0.48 -19.81 23.28
N ASP A 187 1.71 -19.35 23.05
CA ASP A 187 2.68 -18.98 24.11
C ASP A 187 3.20 -20.12 25.00
N THR A 188 3.19 -21.37 24.53
CA THR A 188 3.71 -22.53 25.28
C THR A 188 4.66 -23.38 24.44
N GLU A 189 5.94 -23.42 24.78
CA GLU A 189 6.97 -24.20 24.06
C GLU A 189 7.33 -25.48 24.80
N GLN A 190 7.56 -26.61 24.11
CA GLN A 190 8.04 -27.83 24.77
C GLN A 190 9.57 -27.88 24.87
N ILE A 191 10.12 -27.99 26.09
CA ILE A 191 11.58 -27.96 26.33
C ILE A 191 12.02 -28.97 27.41
N ASN A 192 13.31 -29.33 27.43
CA ASN A 192 13.95 -30.14 28.47
C ASN A 192 15.23 -29.46 28.99
N GLY A 193 15.26 -28.97 30.23
CA GLY A 193 16.42 -28.29 30.85
C GLY A 193 16.27 -26.77 30.96
N GLU A 194 17.36 -26.06 31.31
CA GLU A 194 17.41 -24.59 31.29
C GLU A 194 17.63 -24.07 29.87
N HIS A 195 16.84 -23.08 29.44
CA HIS A 195 16.89 -22.52 28.10
C HIS A 195 16.52 -21.02 28.09
N LEU A 196 17.03 -20.30 27.09
CA LEU A 196 16.78 -18.90 26.81
C LEU A 196 16.00 -18.76 25.50
N VAL A 197 15.06 -17.81 25.44
CA VAL A 197 14.27 -17.54 24.23
C VAL A 197 14.77 -16.27 23.56
N ARG A 198 15.14 -16.40 22.28
CA ARG A 198 15.53 -15.32 21.39
C ARG A 198 14.44 -15.09 20.36
N LYS A 199 14.36 -13.85 19.85
CA LYS A 199 13.51 -13.50 18.73
C LYS A 199 14.18 -12.49 17.81
N GLU A 200 13.80 -12.53 16.54
CA GLU A 200 14.28 -11.61 15.53
C GLU A 200 13.13 -11.18 14.62
N ASN A 201 13.06 -9.90 14.28
CA ASN A 201 12.04 -9.40 13.35
C ASN A 201 12.42 -9.81 11.93
N ALA A 202 11.50 -10.44 11.23
CA ALA A 202 11.73 -10.99 9.90
C ALA A 202 12.11 -9.94 8.84
N ALA A 203 11.85 -8.64 9.06
CA ALA A 203 12.21 -7.58 8.12
C ALA A 203 13.70 -7.19 8.17
N TRP A 204 14.48 -7.70 9.13
CA TRP A 204 15.93 -7.45 9.22
C TRP A 204 16.79 -8.55 8.60
N GLN A 205 16.17 -9.60 8.04
CA GLN A 205 16.82 -10.71 7.36
C GLN A 205 16.88 -10.44 5.85
#